data_AF-A0A0L0FY30-F1
#
_entry.id   AF-A0A0L0FY30-F1
#
_cell.length_a   1.000
_cell.length_b   1.000
_cell.length_c   1.000
_cell.angle_alpha   90.00
_cell.angle_beta   90.00
_cell.angle_gamma   90.00
#
_symmetry.space_group_name_H-M   'P 1'
#
loop_
_entity.id
_entity.type
_entity.pdbx_description
1 polymer ?
#
loop_
_entity_poly.entity_id
_entity_poly.type
_entity_poly.pdbx_seq_one_letter_code
_entity_poly.pdbx_strand_id
1 'polypeptide(L)'
;MRRALVRDCRKDTQFASEIPMELISLLPRFTLVWTFFKWSKMVSKYSTQEAKHFESFMAGALDGALGMLPESGEHDNAEAVKLAKKAAAAAVKAKQEALQAKARTMRFELVCLNRCLRRVRQRRKLRLVSQYAKDSRRKFSVETIALPSVAATREHAQESLADRIGGQAEQRAPNQLSNSQLKKHHKATAQAEYGRKRQYHKPQDFWDERRREEDRRRDSRHRDDRSLRRSRSPVQDMLKVRSEANKADKRDDRAEARSRAKPRSASFTGCFNCEEEGYQAKDCPEKKNVMKATKTRGV
;
A
#
# COMPACT_ATOMS: atom_id res chain seq x y z
N MET A 1 -0.11 -8.13 28.16
CA MET A 1 -1.33 -7.51 27.58
C MET A 1 -1.19 -7.21 26.08
N ARG A 2 -1.15 -8.22 25.19
CA ARG A 2 -1.15 -8.05 23.71
C ARG A 2 -1.75 -9.26 22.97
N ARG A 3 -2.98 -9.68 23.31
CA ARG A 3 -3.69 -10.78 22.60
C ARG A 3 -5.22 -10.60 22.54
N ALA A 4 -5.71 -9.42 22.15
CA ALA A 4 -7.16 -9.16 22.09
C ALA A 4 -7.71 -8.62 20.76
N LEU A 5 -6.92 -8.48 19.69
CA LEU A 5 -7.37 -7.85 18.42
C LEU A 5 -7.24 -8.74 17.18
N VAL A 6 -7.63 -10.02 17.24
CA VAL A 6 -7.59 -10.91 16.05
C VAL A 6 -8.85 -11.79 15.91
N ARG A 7 -10.04 -11.34 16.32
CA ARG A 7 -11.26 -12.19 16.20
C ARG A 7 -12.42 -11.71 15.33
N ASP A 8 -12.35 -10.53 14.71
CA ASP A 8 -13.54 -10.00 14.01
C ASP A 8 -13.50 -10.02 12.47
N CYS A 9 -12.67 -10.84 11.81
CA CYS A 9 -12.68 -10.94 10.33
C CYS A 9 -13.15 -12.28 9.78
N ARG A 10 -13.89 -13.10 10.55
CA ARG A 10 -14.25 -14.47 10.15
C ARG A 10 -15.73 -14.68 9.79
N LYS A 11 -16.57 -13.63 9.74
CA LYS A 11 -18.00 -13.77 9.44
C LYS A 11 -18.46 -13.26 8.06
N ASP A 12 -17.59 -12.68 7.22
CA ASP A 12 -18.07 -12.01 5.99
C ASP A 12 -17.90 -12.79 4.67
N THR A 13 -17.80 -14.13 4.70
CA THR A 13 -17.64 -14.94 3.48
C THR A 13 -18.93 -15.55 2.94
N GLN A 14 -20.12 -15.09 3.38
CA GLN A 14 -21.41 -15.49 2.79
C GLN A 14 -22.15 -14.38 2.02
N PHE A 15 -21.60 -13.17 1.88
CA PHE A 15 -22.23 -12.05 1.15
C PHE A 15 -21.75 -11.89 -0.31
N ALA A 16 -21.41 -12.99 -1.00
CA ALA A 16 -20.83 -12.90 -2.34
C ALA A 16 -21.84 -13.04 -3.51
N SER A 17 -23.15 -13.03 -3.26
CA SER A 17 -24.16 -13.14 -4.33
C SER A 17 -25.25 -12.07 -4.34
N GLU A 18 -25.21 -11.07 -3.46
CA GLU A 18 -26.14 -9.94 -3.51
C GLU A 18 -25.37 -8.63 -3.65
N ILE A 19 -25.28 -8.13 -4.87
CA ILE A 19 -24.95 -6.72 -5.12
C ILE A 19 -26.25 -5.97 -4.81
N PRO A 20 -26.33 -5.14 -3.76
CA PRO A 20 -27.55 -4.40 -3.48
C PRO A 20 -27.78 -3.40 -4.63
N MET A 21 -29.01 -3.37 -5.14
CA MET A 21 -29.49 -2.42 -6.16
C MET A 21 -29.22 -0.94 -5.79
N GLU A 22 -28.93 -0.66 -4.52
CA GLU A 22 -28.40 0.61 -4.00
C GLU A 22 -27.07 1.05 -4.63
N LEU A 23 -26.26 0.13 -5.17
CA LEU A 23 -25.03 0.51 -5.88
C LEU A 23 -25.33 1.13 -7.25
N ILE A 24 -26.49 0.82 -7.84
CA ILE A 24 -26.94 1.35 -9.14
C ILE A 24 -27.47 2.78 -8.98
N SER A 25 -28.09 3.12 -7.85
CA SER A 25 -28.53 4.49 -7.52
C SER A 25 -27.35 5.45 -7.24
N LEU A 26 -26.16 4.92 -6.96
CA LEU A 26 -24.92 5.69 -6.77
C LEU A 26 -24.15 5.92 -8.08
N LEU A 27 -24.47 5.21 -9.17
CA LEU A 27 -23.81 5.39 -10.47
C LEU A 27 -23.90 6.84 -11.01
N PRO A 28 -25.04 7.57 -10.90
CA PRO A 28 -25.10 8.98 -11.34
C PRO A 28 -24.23 9.91 -10.50
N ARG A 29 -24.07 9.62 -9.20
CA ARG A 29 -23.18 10.38 -8.32
C ARG A 29 -21.72 10.08 -8.62
N PHE A 30 -21.41 8.83 -8.98
CA PHE A 30 -20.09 8.41 -9.42
C PHE A 30 -19.73 9.00 -10.79
N THR A 31 -20.67 9.11 -11.73
CA THR A 31 -20.41 9.76 -13.02
C THR A 31 -20.19 11.25 -12.84
N LEU A 32 -20.93 11.95 -11.96
CA LEU A 32 -20.67 13.37 -11.65
C LEU A 32 -19.31 13.60 -10.97
N VAL A 33 -18.93 12.73 -10.02
CA VAL A 33 -17.60 12.81 -9.40
C VAL A 33 -16.50 12.46 -10.39
N TRP A 34 -16.73 11.51 -11.29
CA TRP A 34 -15.79 11.11 -12.34
C TRP A 34 -15.66 12.16 -13.45
N THR A 35 -16.76 12.79 -13.88
CA THR A 35 -16.72 13.90 -14.83
C THR A 35 -16.08 15.11 -14.19
N PHE A 36 -16.31 15.39 -12.91
CA PHE A 36 -15.60 16.43 -12.16
C PHE A 36 -14.10 16.12 -12.03
N PHE A 37 -13.71 14.86 -11.81
CA PHE A 37 -12.30 14.46 -11.75
C PHE A 37 -11.64 14.49 -13.13
N LYS A 38 -12.35 14.08 -14.20
CA LYS A 38 -11.87 14.13 -15.59
C LYS A 38 -11.77 15.58 -16.07
N TRP A 39 -12.72 16.44 -15.70
CA TRP A 39 -12.70 17.88 -15.92
C TRP A 39 -11.57 18.53 -15.14
N SER A 40 -11.42 18.28 -13.84
CA SER A 40 -10.30 18.77 -13.02
C SER A 40 -8.94 18.30 -13.53
N LYS A 41 -8.85 17.07 -14.06
CA LYS A 41 -7.62 16.53 -14.66
C LYS A 41 -7.37 17.06 -16.07
N MET A 42 -8.40 17.43 -16.83
CA MET A 42 -8.27 18.18 -18.08
C MET A 42 -7.84 19.62 -17.78
N VAL A 43 -8.51 20.31 -16.87
CA VAL A 43 -8.14 21.65 -16.40
C VAL A 43 -6.70 21.65 -15.88
N SER A 44 -6.28 20.65 -15.10
CA SER A 44 -4.89 20.52 -14.63
C SER A 44 -3.85 20.27 -15.74
N LYS A 45 -4.26 19.79 -16.93
CA LYS A 45 -3.36 19.54 -18.07
C LYS A 45 -3.37 20.66 -19.12
N TYR A 46 -4.44 21.45 -19.18
CA TYR A 46 -4.56 22.63 -20.05
C TYR A 46 -4.33 23.97 -19.29
N SER A 47 -3.93 23.89 -18.01
CA SER A 47 -3.78 25.01 -17.08
C SER A 47 -2.47 25.78 -17.28
N THR A 48 -2.50 26.74 -18.19
CA THR A 48 -1.99 28.10 -17.90
C THR A 48 -2.78 29.18 -18.63
N GLN A 49 -3.48 28.87 -19.72
CA GLN A 49 -4.19 29.87 -20.53
C GLN A 49 -5.70 29.95 -20.21
N GLU A 50 -6.39 28.81 -20.11
CA GLU A 50 -7.83 28.81 -19.77
C GLU A 50 -8.10 29.16 -18.30
N ALA A 51 -7.18 28.83 -17.39
CA ALA A 51 -7.26 29.27 -16.00
C ALA A 51 -7.20 30.80 -15.89
N LYS A 52 -6.38 31.46 -16.73
CA LYS A 52 -6.32 32.92 -16.82
C LYS A 52 -7.61 33.51 -17.41
N HIS A 53 -8.21 32.84 -18.40
CA HIS A 53 -9.51 33.27 -18.96
C HIS A 53 -10.64 33.15 -17.93
N PHE A 54 -10.66 32.09 -17.12
CA PHE A 54 -11.65 31.93 -16.06
C PHE A 54 -11.44 32.93 -14.91
N GLU A 55 -10.19 33.19 -14.52
CA GLU A 55 -9.88 34.27 -13.57
C GLU A 55 -10.29 35.65 -14.11
N SER A 56 -10.02 35.95 -15.39
CA SER A 56 -10.46 37.21 -16.00
C SER A 56 -11.99 37.31 -16.11
N PHE A 57 -12.67 36.19 -16.37
CA PHE A 57 -14.13 36.14 -16.43
C PHE A 57 -14.77 36.38 -15.05
N MET A 58 -14.25 35.71 -14.01
CA MET A 58 -14.74 35.89 -12.64
C MET A 58 -14.41 37.29 -12.10
N ALA A 59 -13.26 37.87 -12.46
CA ALA A 59 -12.92 39.25 -12.15
C ALA A 59 -13.90 40.23 -12.81
N GLY A 60 -14.19 40.06 -14.11
CA GLY A 60 -15.15 40.88 -14.84
C GLY A 60 -16.58 40.76 -14.31
N ALA A 61 -17.01 39.56 -13.91
CA ALA A 61 -18.33 39.35 -13.31
C ALA A 61 -18.47 40.02 -11.93
N LEU A 62 -17.39 40.07 -11.15
CA LEU A 62 -17.37 40.74 -9.85
C LEU A 62 -17.34 42.28 -9.99
N ASP A 63 -16.58 42.80 -10.95
CA ASP A 63 -16.56 44.24 -11.25
C ASP A 63 -17.92 44.72 -11.79
N GLY A 64 -18.58 43.93 -12.65
CA GLY A 64 -19.93 44.24 -13.12
C GLY A 64 -20.98 44.24 -12.01
N ALA A 65 -20.88 43.33 -11.04
CA ALA A 65 -21.78 43.29 -9.89
C ALA A 65 -21.53 44.44 -8.90
N LEU A 66 -20.29 44.92 -8.77
CA LEU A 66 -19.93 46.06 -7.93
C LEU A 66 -20.35 47.42 -8.53
N GLY A 67 -20.38 47.53 -9.86
CA GLY A 67 -20.78 48.77 -10.56
C GLY A 67 -22.28 49.11 -10.50
N MET A 68 -23.13 48.21 -9.97
CA MET A 68 -24.58 48.44 -9.84
C MET A 68 -24.99 48.93 -8.43
N LEU A 69 -24.04 49.18 -7.53
CA LEU A 69 -24.33 49.70 -6.19
C LEU A 69 -24.53 51.23 -6.24
N PRO A 70 -25.64 51.76 -5.71
CA PRO A 70 -25.96 53.18 -5.78
C PRO A 70 -24.94 54.04 -5.02
N GLU A 71 -24.47 55.10 -5.69
CA GLU A 71 -23.60 56.14 -5.13
C GLU A 71 -24.30 56.82 -3.94
N SER A 72 -23.98 56.37 -2.73
CA SER A 72 -24.39 57.03 -1.49
C SER A 72 -23.13 57.44 -0.74
N GLY A 73 -23.11 58.66 -0.19
CA GLY A 73 -22.15 59.22 0.78
C GLY A 73 -20.70 58.75 0.71
N GLU A 74 -19.83 59.57 0.12
CA GLU A 74 -18.46 59.25 -0.33
C GLU A 74 -17.44 58.79 0.73
N HIS A 75 -17.69 58.93 2.04
CA HIS A 75 -16.65 58.69 3.04
C HIS A 75 -16.85 57.47 3.96
N ASP A 76 -18.09 57.09 4.29
CA ASP A 76 -18.35 55.94 5.17
C ASP A 76 -18.39 54.61 4.40
N ASN A 77 -18.64 54.64 3.09
CA ASN A 77 -18.76 53.44 2.27
C ASN A 77 -17.40 52.81 1.88
N ALA A 78 -16.30 53.55 1.94
CA ALA A 78 -14.98 53.02 1.59
C ALA A 78 -14.49 51.96 2.58
N GLU A 79 -14.73 52.15 3.89
CA GLU A 79 -14.38 51.17 4.92
C GLU A 79 -15.29 49.94 4.86
N ALA A 80 -16.59 50.12 4.58
CA ALA A 80 -17.52 49.00 4.38
C ALA A 80 -17.10 48.10 3.20
N VAL A 81 -16.66 48.68 2.08
CA VAL A 81 -16.17 47.93 0.90
C VAL A 81 -14.87 47.20 1.22
N LYS A 82 -13.93 47.81 1.97
CA LYS A 82 -12.70 47.13 2.41
C LYS A 82 -13.02 45.94 3.32
N LEU A 83 -13.96 46.11 4.26
CA LEU A 83 -14.40 45.04 5.15
C LEU A 83 -15.05 43.89 4.36
N ALA A 84 -15.91 44.22 3.39
CA ALA A 84 -16.56 43.23 2.53
C ALA A 84 -15.55 42.45 1.67
N LYS A 85 -14.56 43.13 1.05
CA LYS A 85 -13.47 42.48 0.30
C LYS A 85 -12.65 41.55 1.20
N LYS A 86 -12.33 41.96 2.42
CA LYS A 86 -11.61 41.13 3.40
C LYS A 86 -12.42 39.91 3.83
N ALA A 87 -13.74 40.07 4.06
CA ALA A 87 -14.64 38.97 4.38
C ALA A 87 -14.77 37.97 3.23
N ALA A 88 -14.89 38.44 1.99
CA ALA A 88 -14.91 37.59 0.80
C ALA A 88 -13.61 36.80 0.62
N ALA A 89 -12.45 37.46 0.78
CA ALA A 89 -11.15 36.78 0.72
C ALA A 89 -10.99 35.71 1.82
N ALA A 90 -11.46 35.99 3.04
CA ALA A 90 -11.47 35.02 4.13
C ALA A 90 -12.38 33.81 3.83
N ALA A 91 -13.56 34.04 3.25
CA ALA A 91 -14.49 32.98 2.87
C ALA A 91 -13.92 32.08 1.75
N VAL A 92 -13.26 32.66 0.75
CA VAL A 92 -12.58 31.91 -0.31
C VAL A 92 -11.46 31.05 0.28
N LYS A 93 -10.62 31.62 1.15
CA LYS A 93 -9.55 30.89 1.83
C LYS A 93 -10.08 29.74 2.68
N ALA A 94 -11.15 29.96 3.45
CA ALA A 94 -11.79 28.92 4.26
C ALA A 94 -12.34 27.78 3.39
N LYS A 95 -12.98 28.09 2.25
CA LYS A 95 -13.42 27.07 1.29
C LYS A 95 -12.25 26.29 0.70
N GLN A 96 -11.15 26.97 0.36
CA GLN A 96 -9.95 26.33 -0.16
C GLN A 96 -9.32 25.36 0.85
N GLU A 97 -9.22 25.77 2.11
CA GLU A 97 -8.72 24.91 3.20
C GLU A 97 -9.63 23.69 3.43
N ALA A 98 -10.95 23.88 3.39
CA ALA A 98 -11.91 22.78 3.49
C ALA A 98 -11.79 21.78 2.32
N LEU A 99 -11.60 22.26 1.09
CA LEU A 99 -11.35 21.41 -0.08
C LEU A 99 -10.01 20.68 0.03
N GLN A 100 -8.96 21.34 0.51
CA GLN A 100 -7.66 20.70 0.77
C GLN A 100 -7.75 19.63 1.85
N ALA A 101 -8.54 19.85 2.91
CA ALA A 101 -8.79 18.86 3.95
C ALA A 101 -9.50 17.62 3.37
N LYS A 102 -10.56 17.81 2.56
CA LYS A 102 -11.24 16.72 1.84
C LYS A 102 -10.30 15.98 0.87
N ALA A 103 -9.40 16.68 0.20
CA ALA A 103 -8.42 16.05 -0.68
C ALA A 103 -7.42 15.18 0.12
N ARG A 104 -7.03 15.61 1.33
CA ARG A 104 -6.15 14.83 2.21
C ARG A 104 -6.84 13.54 2.70
N THR A 105 -8.11 13.59 3.07
CA THR A 105 -8.86 12.39 3.48
C THR A 105 -9.02 11.42 2.32
N MET A 106 -9.39 11.88 1.12
CA MET A 106 -9.47 11.01 -0.06
C MET A 106 -8.12 10.36 -0.42
N ARG A 107 -7.00 11.09 -0.29
CA ARG A 107 -5.66 10.51 -0.52
C ARG A 107 -5.34 9.41 0.48
N PHE A 108 -5.70 9.59 1.75
CA PHE A 108 -5.50 8.58 2.78
C PHE A 108 -6.31 7.30 2.49
N GLU A 109 -7.59 7.45 2.13
CA GLU A 109 -8.44 6.32 1.73
C GLU A 109 -7.87 5.57 0.53
N LEU A 110 -7.40 6.29 -0.50
CA LEU A 110 -6.80 5.68 -1.68
C LEU A 110 -5.52 4.90 -1.34
N VAL A 111 -4.68 5.40 -0.42
CA VAL A 111 -3.49 4.70 0.05
C VAL A 111 -3.87 3.43 0.81
N CYS A 112 -4.90 3.50 1.66
CA CYS A 112 -5.42 2.35 2.42
C CYS A 112 -5.98 1.27 1.49
N LEU A 113 -6.82 1.66 0.52
CA LEU A 113 -7.37 0.77 -0.50
C LEU A 113 -6.26 0.09 -1.32
N ASN A 114 -5.26 0.84 -1.78
CA ASN A 114 -4.12 0.26 -2.50
C ASN A 114 -3.33 -0.75 -1.65
N ARG A 115 -3.15 -0.48 -0.35
CA ARG A 115 -2.50 -1.41 0.58
C ARG A 115 -3.31 -2.69 0.76
N CYS A 116 -4.63 -2.58 0.89
CA CYS A 116 -5.54 -3.72 0.95
C CYS A 116 -5.50 -4.55 -0.34
N LEU A 117 -5.59 -3.90 -1.51
CA LEU A 117 -5.51 -4.57 -2.81
C LEU A 117 -4.17 -5.30 -3.00
N ARG A 118 -3.05 -4.72 -2.56
CA ARG A 118 -1.74 -5.40 -2.57
C ARG A 118 -1.74 -6.66 -1.70
N ARG A 119 -2.33 -6.61 -0.51
CA ARG A 119 -2.46 -7.79 0.37
C ARG A 119 -3.35 -8.87 -0.23
N VAL A 120 -4.46 -8.48 -0.86
CA VAL A 120 -5.36 -9.43 -1.56
C VAL A 120 -4.63 -10.09 -2.73
N ARG A 121 -3.90 -9.33 -3.56
CA ARG A 121 -3.08 -9.88 -4.65
C ARG A 121 -2.00 -10.82 -4.14
N GLN A 122 -1.30 -10.48 -3.05
CA GLN A 122 -0.31 -11.36 -2.43
C GLN A 122 -0.93 -12.66 -1.91
N ARG A 123 -2.08 -12.59 -1.22
CA ARG A 123 -2.81 -13.79 -0.76
C ARG A 123 -3.26 -14.67 -1.92
N ARG A 124 -3.74 -14.08 -3.03
CA ARG A 124 -4.11 -14.84 -4.24
C ARG A 124 -2.91 -15.55 -4.85
N LYS A 125 -1.75 -14.88 -4.95
CA LYS A 125 -0.50 -15.51 -5.40
C LYS A 125 -0.09 -16.68 -4.51
N LEU A 126 -0.12 -16.50 -3.18
CA LEU A 126 0.22 -17.57 -2.23
C LEU A 126 -0.74 -18.76 -2.32
N ARG A 127 -2.05 -18.53 -2.52
CA ARG A 127 -3.03 -19.60 -2.77
C ARG A 127 -2.70 -20.38 -4.04
N LEU A 128 -2.38 -19.71 -5.14
CA LEU A 128 -2.00 -20.36 -6.40
C LEU A 128 -0.72 -21.18 -6.25
N VAL A 129 0.30 -20.66 -5.58
CA VAL A 129 1.55 -21.40 -5.29
C VAL A 129 1.26 -22.62 -4.41
N SER A 130 0.42 -22.47 -3.39
CA SER A 130 0.04 -23.59 -2.53
C SER A 130 -0.77 -24.65 -3.29
N GLN A 131 -1.61 -24.26 -4.23
CA GLN A 131 -2.41 -25.19 -5.04
C GLN A 131 -1.51 -25.93 -6.04
N TYR A 132 -0.62 -25.21 -6.72
CA TYR A 132 0.39 -25.82 -7.58
C TYR A 132 1.26 -26.83 -6.81
N ALA A 133 1.72 -26.49 -5.60
CA ALA A 133 2.51 -27.41 -4.77
C ALA A 133 1.71 -28.66 -4.32
N LYS A 134 0.39 -28.56 -4.15
CA LYS A 134 -0.47 -29.71 -3.86
C LYS A 134 -0.68 -30.57 -5.10
N ASP A 135 -0.89 -29.95 -6.25
CA ASP A 135 -1.08 -30.65 -7.53
C ASP A 135 0.21 -31.36 -7.96
N SER A 136 1.38 -30.74 -7.76
CA SER A 136 2.68 -31.39 -7.96
C SER A 136 2.84 -32.61 -7.06
N ARG A 137 2.51 -32.51 -5.75
CA ARG A 137 2.57 -33.67 -4.85
C ARG A 137 1.63 -34.79 -5.26
N ARG A 138 0.42 -34.45 -5.72
CA ARG A 138 -0.55 -35.45 -6.24
C ARG A 138 -0.03 -36.16 -7.47
N LYS A 139 0.59 -35.43 -8.41
CA LYS A 139 1.22 -36.04 -9.60
C LYS A 139 2.35 -36.99 -9.21
N PHE A 140 3.24 -36.57 -8.32
CA PHE A 140 4.31 -37.43 -7.80
C PHE A 140 3.78 -38.67 -7.05
N SER A 141 2.71 -38.54 -6.25
CA SER A 141 2.15 -39.70 -5.52
C SER A 141 1.44 -40.70 -6.44
N VAL A 142 0.79 -40.24 -7.52
CA VAL A 142 0.15 -41.12 -8.50
C VAL A 142 1.20 -41.86 -9.33
N GLU A 143 2.30 -41.21 -9.72
CA GLU A 143 3.43 -41.87 -10.41
C GLU A 143 4.18 -42.86 -9.51
N THR A 144 4.19 -42.65 -8.19
CA THR A 144 4.87 -43.54 -7.24
C THR A 144 4.05 -44.77 -6.85
N ILE A 145 2.71 -44.73 -6.99
CA ILE A 145 1.81 -45.85 -6.65
C ILE A 145 1.42 -46.68 -7.90
N ALA A 146 1.62 -46.16 -9.11
CA ALA A 146 1.29 -46.84 -10.37
C ALA A 146 2.47 -47.60 -11.02
N LEU A 147 3.38 -48.15 -10.22
CA LEU A 147 4.36 -49.15 -10.68
C LEU A 147 4.19 -50.40 -9.82
N PRO A 148 3.29 -51.29 -10.25
CA PRO A 148 3.74 -52.56 -10.80
C PRO A 148 3.03 -52.98 -12.10
N SER A 149 3.82 -53.58 -13.01
CA SER A 149 3.44 -54.60 -14.00
C SER A 149 2.39 -54.30 -15.09
N VAL A 150 2.51 -53.21 -15.85
CA VAL A 150 1.77 -53.11 -17.14
C VAL A 150 2.66 -52.52 -18.24
N ALA A 151 3.81 -53.17 -18.48
CA ALA A 151 4.71 -52.84 -19.58
C ALA A 151 4.38 -53.55 -20.90
N ALA A 152 3.32 -54.38 -20.97
CA ALA A 152 3.12 -55.32 -22.09
C ALA A 152 1.90 -55.08 -22.99
N THR A 153 1.00 -54.12 -22.71
CA THR A 153 -0.25 -53.97 -23.49
C THR A 153 -0.54 -52.54 -23.98
N ARG A 154 0.34 -51.58 -23.72
CA ARG A 154 0.11 -50.17 -24.09
C ARG A 154 0.67 -49.77 -25.46
N GLU A 155 1.52 -50.59 -26.06
CA GLU A 155 2.07 -50.32 -27.40
C GLU A 155 1.01 -50.45 -28.50
N HIS A 156 0.06 -51.38 -28.40
CA HIS A 156 -0.96 -51.57 -29.45
C HIS A 156 -2.10 -50.54 -29.47
N ALA A 157 -2.34 -49.81 -28.39
CA ALA A 157 -3.42 -48.82 -28.34
C ALA A 157 -2.98 -47.40 -28.77
N GLN A 158 -1.66 -47.13 -28.81
CA GLN A 158 -1.13 -45.84 -29.26
C GLN A 158 -0.92 -45.76 -30.78
N GLU A 159 -0.79 -46.88 -31.49
CA GLU A 159 -0.64 -46.90 -32.96
C GLU A 159 -1.94 -46.49 -33.68
N SER A 160 -3.11 -46.89 -33.19
CA SER A 160 -4.39 -46.61 -33.89
C SER A 160 -4.81 -45.13 -33.86
N LEU A 161 -4.31 -44.33 -32.91
CA LEU A 161 -4.66 -42.91 -32.76
C LEU A 161 -3.67 -41.97 -33.49
N ALA A 162 -2.47 -42.45 -33.80
CA ALA A 162 -1.48 -41.71 -34.58
C ALA A 162 -1.87 -41.63 -36.07
N ASP A 163 -2.49 -42.68 -36.61
CA ASP A 163 -2.89 -42.75 -38.03
C ASP A 163 -4.03 -41.80 -38.42
N ARG A 164 -4.88 -41.38 -37.47
CA ARG A 164 -5.98 -40.43 -37.77
C ARG A 164 -5.60 -38.96 -37.70
N ILE A 165 -4.49 -38.61 -37.02
CA ILE A 165 -4.07 -37.21 -36.86
C ILE A 165 -3.01 -36.83 -37.91
N GLY A 166 -2.34 -37.81 -38.54
CA GLY A 166 -1.34 -37.58 -39.59
C GLY A 166 -1.88 -37.06 -40.92
N GLY A 167 -3.16 -37.27 -41.25
CA GLY A 167 -3.70 -37.00 -42.59
C GLY A 167 -4.03 -35.54 -42.94
N GLN A 168 -3.93 -34.59 -42.00
CA GLN A 168 -4.37 -33.19 -42.25
C GLN A 168 -3.32 -32.10 -42.00
N ALA A 169 -2.10 -32.44 -41.57
CA ALA A 169 -1.05 -31.45 -41.29
C ALA A 169 0.06 -31.37 -42.36
N GLU A 170 0.01 -32.22 -43.38
CA GLU A 170 1.16 -32.47 -44.28
C GLU A 170 1.14 -31.63 -45.57
N GLN A 171 0.80 -30.33 -45.48
CA GLN A 171 0.89 -29.43 -46.64
C GLN A 171 1.63 -28.10 -46.41
N ARG A 172 2.26 -27.85 -45.26
CA ARG A 172 3.16 -26.69 -45.10
C ARG A 172 4.35 -26.96 -44.19
N ALA A 173 5.45 -27.45 -44.76
CA ALA A 173 6.80 -26.87 -44.66
C ALA A 173 7.89 -27.93 -44.92
N PRO A 174 8.84 -27.70 -45.85
CA PRO A 174 10.01 -28.54 -46.01
C PRO A 174 11.13 -28.00 -45.11
N ASN A 175 11.41 -28.70 -44.00
CA ASN A 175 12.77 -28.90 -43.50
C ASN A 175 12.71 -29.88 -42.33
N GLN A 176 12.67 -31.17 -42.68
CA GLN A 176 12.81 -32.26 -41.74
C GLN A 176 14.28 -32.33 -41.29
N LEU A 177 14.65 -31.48 -40.32
CA LEU A 177 15.88 -31.69 -39.55
C LEU A 177 15.76 -33.04 -38.84
N SER A 178 16.76 -33.90 -39.01
CA SER A 178 16.79 -35.18 -38.30
C SER A 178 16.66 -34.96 -36.79
N ASN A 179 16.10 -35.93 -36.06
CA ASN A 179 15.96 -35.88 -34.59
C ASN A 179 17.28 -35.54 -33.87
N SER A 180 18.42 -35.92 -34.46
CA SER A 180 19.77 -35.57 -33.99
C SER A 180 20.06 -34.06 -34.13
N GLN A 181 19.70 -33.45 -35.27
CA GLN A 181 19.87 -32.02 -35.50
C GLN A 181 18.93 -31.18 -34.63
N LEU A 182 17.69 -31.63 -34.41
CA LEU A 182 16.74 -30.94 -33.52
C LEU A 182 17.26 -30.89 -32.07
N LYS A 183 17.81 -32.01 -31.56
CA LYS A 183 18.46 -32.05 -30.23
C LYS A 183 19.65 -31.11 -30.13
N LYS A 184 20.49 -31.02 -31.19
CA LYS A 184 21.62 -30.08 -31.23
C LYS A 184 21.14 -28.63 -31.20
N HIS A 185 20.10 -28.30 -31.96
CA HIS A 185 19.54 -26.96 -31.99
C HIS A 185 18.95 -26.55 -30.63
N HIS A 186 18.19 -27.43 -29.97
CA HIS A 186 17.67 -27.18 -28.62
C HIS A 186 18.78 -26.99 -27.58
N LYS A 187 19.84 -27.79 -27.64
CA LYS A 187 20.99 -27.64 -26.73
C LYS A 187 21.71 -26.31 -26.95
N ALA A 188 21.91 -25.90 -28.20
CA ALA A 188 22.53 -24.63 -28.55
C ALA A 188 21.67 -23.43 -28.10
N THR A 189 20.35 -23.47 -28.31
CA THR A 189 19.44 -22.42 -27.84
C THR A 189 19.39 -22.34 -26.32
N ALA A 190 19.35 -23.47 -25.61
CA ALA A 190 19.41 -23.49 -24.14
C ALA A 190 20.72 -22.92 -23.59
N GLN A 191 21.87 -23.23 -24.22
CA GLN A 191 23.16 -22.66 -23.83
C GLN A 191 23.25 -21.16 -24.11
N ALA A 192 22.73 -20.69 -25.25
CA ALA A 192 22.66 -19.27 -25.56
C ALA A 192 21.75 -18.50 -24.60
N GLU A 193 20.64 -19.10 -24.17
CA GLU A 193 19.74 -18.52 -23.17
C GLU A 193 20.40 -18.48 -21.77
N TYR A 194 21.13 -19.53 -21.39
CA TYR A 194 21.90 -19.57 -20.15
C TYR A 194 23.01 -18.51 -20.11
N GLY A 195 23.71 -18.30 -21.23
CA GLY A 195 24.70 -17.23 -21.40
C GLY A 195 24.09 -15.83 -21.27
N ARG A 196 22.93 -15.60 -21.90
CA ARG A 196 22.18 -14.33 -21.75
C ARG A 196 21.75 -14.08 -20.30
N LYS A 197 21.24 -15.10 -19.59
CA LYS A 197 20.83 -14.95 -18.19
C LYS A 197 22.01 -14.64 -17.25
N ARG A 198 23.22 -15.14 -17.53
CA ARG A 198 24.43 -14.77 -16.77
C ARG A 198 24.86 -13.33 -17.00
N GLN A 199 24.58 -12.74 -18.16
CA GLN A 199 24.91 -11.34 -18.43
C GLN A 199 24.06 -10.34 -17.64
N TYR A 200 22.84 -10.71 -17.21
CA TYR A 200 21.91 -9.76 -16.57
C TYR A 200 21.94 -9.72 -15.04
N HIS A 201 22.74 -10.56 -14.37
CA HIS A 201 22.79 -10.56 -12.91
C HIS A 201 24.18 -10.93 -12.39
N LYS A 202 25.14 -9.99 -12.47
CA LYS A 202 26.16 -9.95 -11.43
C LYS A 202 25.46 -9.44 -10.16
N PRO A 203 25.44 -10.21 -9.06
CA PRO A 203 24.81 -9.78 -7.81
C PRO A 203 25.32 -8.42 -7.29
N GLN A 204 26.54 -8.04 -7.70
CA GLN A 204 27.18 -6.78 -7.34
C GLN A 204 26.47 -5.57 -7.96
N ASP A 205 26.08 -5.64 -9.24
CA ASP A 205 25.38 -4.55 -9.94
C ASP A 205 24.03 -4.22 -9.29
N PHE A 206 23.38 -5.23 -8.70
CA PHE A 206 22.12 -5.03 -7.97
C PHE A 206 22.32 -4.21 -6.69
N TRP A 207 23.39 -4.47 -5.93
CA TRP A 207 23.69 -3.72 -4.70
C TRP A 207 24.16 -2.31 -5.00
N ASP A 208 24.93 -2.12 -6.07
CA ASP A 208 25.36 -0.80 -6.51
C ASP A 208 24.17 0.03 -7.01
N GLU A 209 23.25 -0.56 -7.77
CA GLU A 209 22.04 0.15 -8.21
C GLU A 209 21.12 0.49 -7.04
N ARG A 210 20.99 -0.42 -6.06
CA ARG A 210 20.26 -0.13 -4.82
C ARG A 210 20.90 1.01 -4.03
N ARG A 211 22.24 1.05 -3.95
CA ARG A 211 22.99 2.14 -3.28
C ARG A 211 22.76 3.47 -4.00
N ARG A 212 22.89 3.52 -5.32
CA ARG A 212 22.60 4.72 -6.14
C ARG A 212 21.16 5.23 -5.97
N GLU A 213 20.20 4.33 -5.86
CA GLU A 213 18.80 4.70 -5.61
C GLU A 213 18.59 5.24 -4.19
N GLU A 214 19.29 4.71 -3.19
CA GLU A 214 19.24 5.22 -1.83
C GLU A 214 19.89 6.61 -1.69
N ASP A 215 20.98 6.85 -2.42
CA ASP A 215 21.62 8.16 -2.53
C ASP A 215 20.69 9.18 -3.21
N ARG A 216 20.05 8.81 -4.33
CA ARG A 216 19.00 9.64 -4.96
C ARG A 216 17.87 10.01 -4.00
N ARG A 217 17.43 9.07 -3.15
CA ARG A 217 16.41 9.35 -2.12
C ARG A 217 16.92 10.26 -1.02
N ARG A 218 18.19 10.14 -0.62
CA ARG A 218 18.82 11.03 0.36
C ARG A 218 18.90 12.46 -0.18
N ASP A 219 19.31 12.63 -1.43
CA ASP A 219 19.37 13.94 -2.09
C ASP A 219 18.00 14.59 -2.27
N SER A 220 16.99 13.80 -2.66
CA SER A 220 15.61 14.29 -2.75
C SER A 220 15.11 14.83 -1.40
N ARG A 221 15.31 14.08 -0.31
CA ARG A 221 14.94 14.53 1.04
C ARG A 221 15.68 15.81 1.43
N HIS A 222 16.97 15.93 1.09
CA HIS A 222 17.74 17.13 1.36
C HIS A 222 17.24 18.36 0.60
N ARG A 223 16.82 18.19 -0.67
CA ARG A 223 16.21 19.29 -1.45
C ARG A 223 14.88 19.73 -0.84
N ASP A 224 14.03 18.78 -0.45
CA ASP A 224 12.75 19.07 0.19
C ASP A 224 12.96 19.81 1.52
N ASP A 225 13.88 19.35 2.37
CA ASP A 225 14.23 20.03 3.62
C ASP A 225 14.77 21.45 3.39
N ARG A 226 15.61 21.64 2.35
CA ARG A 226 16.13 22.96 1.98
C ARG A 226 15.02 23.87 1.47
N SER A 227 14.06 23.34 0.70
CA SER A 227 12.89 24.08 0.22
C SER A 227 11.97 24.49 1.38
N LEU A 228 11.74 23.58 2.33
CA LEU A 228 10.98 23.87 3.56
C LEU A 228 11.67 24.93 4.42
N ARG A 229 13.00 24.92 4.52
CA ARG A 229 13.76 25.98 5.20
C ARG A 229 13.65 27.33 4.48
N ARG A 230 13.74 27.37 3.15
CA ARG A 230 13.62 28.62 2.38
C ARG A 230 12.22 29.24 2.42
N SER A 231 11.19 28.40 2.49
CA SER A 231 9.78 28.84 2.58
C SER A 231 9.34 29.19 3.99
N ARG A 232 10.17 28.90 5.00
CA ARG A 232 9.87 29.28 6.38
C ARG A 232 10.19 30.76 6.60
N SER A 233 9.22 31.46 7.17
CA SER A 233 9.44 32.82 7.67
C SER A 233 10.50 32.80 8.78
N PRO A 234 11.45 33.77 8.80
CA PRO A 234 12.44 33.90 9.88
C PRO A 234 11.82 33.89 11.30
N VAL A 235 10.58 34.37 11.43
CA VAL A 235 9.83 34.37 12.70
C VAL A 235 9.50 32.95 13.17
N GLN A 236 9.20 32.03 12.25
CA GLN A 236 8.91 30.63 12.61
C GLN A 236 10.17 29.88 13.08
N ASP A 237 11.34 30.22 12.55
CA ASP A 237 12.59 29.62 13.00
C ASP A 237 12.97 30.14 14.39
N MET A 238 12.79 31.43 14.66
CA MET A 238 12.95 32.01 16.01
C MET A 238 12.02 31.36 17.04
N LEU A 239 10.74 31.16 16.70
CA LEU A 239 9.78 30.47 17.58
C LEU A 239 10.15 29.01 17.81
N LYS A 240 10.69 28.34 16.78
CA LYS A 240 11.16 26.95 16.92
C LYS A 240 12.35 26.85 17.86
N VAL A 241 13.36 27.71 17.70
CA VAL A 241 14.53 27.78 18.60
C VAL A 241 14.09 28.02 20.05
N ARG A 242 13.18 28.97 20.29
CA ARG A 242 12.63 29.23 21.64
C ARG A 242 11.88 28.01 22.21
N SER A 243 11.13 27.30 21.37
CA SER A 243 10.42 26.09 21.79
C SER A 243 11.34 24.90 22.06
N GLU A 244 12.50 24.85 21.41
CA GLU A 244 13.52 23.81 21.61
C GLU A 244 14.37 24.10 22.86
N ALA A 245 14.71 25.36 23.11
CA ALA A 245 15.32 25.80 24.37
C ALA A 245 14.44 25.41 25.58
N ASN A 246 13.14 25.71 25.54
CA ASN A 246 12.20 25.33 26.59
C ASN A 246 12.01 23.80 26.78
N LYS A 247 12.45 22.98 25.81
CA LYS A 247 12.41 21.51 25.91
C LYS A 247 13.70 20.93 26.44
N ALA A 248 14.82 21.65 26.36
CA ALA A 248 16.09 21.23 26.93
C ALA A 248 15.97 21.23 28.46
N ASP A 249 15.46 22.33 29.04
CA ASP A 249 15.30 22.47 30.50
C ASP A 249 14.40 21.38 31.12
N LYS A 250 13.37 20.93 30.39
CA LYS A 250 12.46 19.87 30.88
C LYS A 250 13.06 18.45 30.85
N ARG A 251 14.19 18.23 30.20
CA ARG A 251 14.82 16.88 30.16
C ARG A 251 15.59 16.58 31.42
N ASP A 252 16.14 17.59 32.08
CA ASP A 252 16.94 17.43 33.28
C ASP A 252 16.03 17.08 34.47
N ASP A 253 14.87 17.75 34.61
CA ASP A 253 13.87 17.43 35.63
C ASP A 253 13.30 16.00 35.50
N ARG A 254 13.20 15.48 34.27
CA ARG A 254 12.64 14.14 34.01
C ARG A 254 13.64 13.03 34.28
N ALA A 255 14.94 13.29 34.14
CA ALA A 255 15.98 12.36 34.55
C ALA A 255 15.97 12.20 36.08
N GLU A 256 15.76 13.29 36.81
CA GLU A 256 15.68 13.29 38.27
C GLU A 256 14.36 12.69 38.80
N ALA A 257 13.24 12.87 38.10
CA ALA A 257 11.99 12.18 38.43
C ALA A 257 12.08 10.65 38.28
N ARG A 258 12.99 10.13 37.44
CA ARG A 258 13.22 8.68 37.29
C ARG A 258 14.12 8.11 38.39
N SER A 259 15.04 8.88 38.96
CA SER A 259 15.87 8.41 40.08
C SER A 259 15.10 8.37 41.40
N ARG A 260 14.06 9.19 41.58
CA ARG A 260 13.16 9.14 42.75
C ARG A 260 12.00 8.15 42.65
N ALA A 261 11.79 7.51 41.49
CA ALA A 261 10.81 6.45 41.36
C ALA A 261 11.34 5.17 42.05
N LYS A 262 10.98 5.01 43.33
CA LYS A 262 11.17 3.78 44.12
C LYS A 262 10.96 2.53 43.24
N PRO A 263 11.94 1.62 43.13
CA PRO A 263 11.77 0.40 42.34
C PRO A 263 10.61 -0.40 42.92
N ARG A 264 9.47 -0.44 42.23
CA ARG A 264 8.30 -1.27 42.56
C ARG A 264 8.53 -2.75 42.21
N SER A 265 9.75 -3.24 42.40
CA SER A 265 10.06 -4.66 42.33
C SER A 265 10.66 -5.07 43.66
N ALA A 266 9.80 -5.08 44.69
CA ALA A 266 9.97 -6.03 45.78
C ALA A 266 9.96 -7.42 45.14
N SER A 267 11.17 -7.93 44.91
CA SER A 267 11.55 -9.34 45.05
C SER A 267 10.38 -10.30 45.25
N PHE A 268 9.77 -10.72 44.14
CA PHE A 268 9.13 -12.03 44.12
C PHE A 268 10.26 -13.05 43.94
N THR A 269 10.82 -13.52 45.05
CA THR A 269 11.88 -14.53 45.11
C THR A 269 11.35 -15.97 45.07
N GLY A 270 10.05 -16.17 44.81
CA GLY A 270 9.43 -17.49 44.71
C GLY A 270 9.17 -17.96 43.27
N CYS A 271 9.19 -19.27 43.07
CA CYS A 271 8.75 -19.93 41.85
C CYS A 271 7.25 -19.68 41.60
N PHE A 272 6.87 -19.16 40.43
CA PHE A 272 5.45 -18.90 40.11
C PHE A 272 4.53 -20.14 40.04
N ASN A 273 5.06 -21.36 40.16
CA ASN A 273 4.27 -22.60 40.11
C ASN A 273 3.96 -23.18 41.49
N CYS A 274 4.89 -23.06 42.45
CA CYS A 274 4.81 -23.68 43.78
C CYS A 274 5.20 -22.71 44.92
N GLU A 275 5.55 -21.46 44.60
CA GLU A 275 5.91 -20.37 45.51
C GLU A 275 7.17 -20.57 46.36
N GLU A 276 7.87 -21.71 46.25
CA GLU A 276 9.15 -21.93 46.92
C GLU A 276 10.27 -21.04 46.34
N GLU A 277 11.12 -20.55 47.23
CA GLU A 277 12.26 -19.72 46.86
C GLU A 277 13.44 -20.55 46.35
N GLY A 278 14.30 -19.95 45.51
CA GLY A 278 15.56 -20.57 45.05
C GLY A 278 15.55 -21.10 43.61
N TYR A 279 14.40 -21.16 42.94
CA TYR A 279 14.32 -21.56 41.53
C TYR A 279 13.26 -20.79 40.74
N GLN A 280 13.47 -20.69 39.41
CA GLN A 280 12.50 -20.07 38.52
C GLN A 280 11.44 -21.10 38.10
N ALA A 281 10.26 -20.63 37.67
CA ALA A 281 9.15 -21.48 37.19
C ALA A 281 9.48 -22.38 35.98
N LYS A 282 10.68 -22.27 35.41
CA LYS A 282 11.19 -23.18 34.38
C LYS A 282 11.83 -24.43 34.98
N ASP A 283 12.41 -24.30 36.16
CA ASP A 283 13.21 -25.32 36.86
C ASP A 283 12.43 -25.92 38.04
N CYS A 284 11.12 -25.66 38.11
CA CYS A 284 10.26 -26.23 39.14
C CYS A 284 10.19 -27.77 38.98
N PRO A 285 10.54 -28.54 40.02
CA PRO A 285 10.50 -30.00 39.97
C PRO A 285 9.06 -30.53 39.88
N GLU A 286 8.07 -29.74 40.29
CA GLU A 286 6.67 -30.09 40.13
C GLU A 286 6.22 -29.95 38.67
N LYS A 287 5.54 -30.98 38.17
CA LYS A 287 4.90 -30.93 36.85
C LYS A 287 3.91 -29.78 36.85
N LYS A 288 4.08 -28.82 35.93
CA LYS A 288 3.20 -27.66 35.78
C LYS A 288 1.75 -28.11 35.82
N ASN A 289 1.08 -27.81 36.93
CA ASN A 289 -0.35 -27.94 37.02
C ASN A 289 -0.92 -26.87 36.10
N VAL A 290 -1.21 -27.25 34.86
CA VAL A 290 -1.95 -26.42 33.91
C VAL A 290 -3.39 -26.38 34.41
N MET A 291 -3.59 -25.77 35.59
CA MET A 291 -4.91 -25.39 36.05
C MET A 291 -5.46 -24.49 34.96
N LYS A 292 -6.47 -25.03 34.29
CA LYS A 292 -7.24 -24.38 33.24
C LYS A 292 -7.59 -23.00 33.77
N ALA A 293 -6.91 -21.98 33.26
CA ALA A 293 -7.33 -20.60 33.44
C ALA A 293 -8.67 -20.46 32.71
N THR A 294 -9.75 -20.88 33.38
CA THR A 294 -11.12 -20.58 33.06
C THR A 294 -11.22 -19.08 33.13
N LYS A 295 -11.05 -18.50 31.95
CA LYS A 295 -11.26 -17.11 31.66
C LYS A 295 -12.74 -16.80 31.90
N THR A 296 -13.10 -16.51 33.13
CA THR A 296 -14.31 -15.78 33.51
C THR A 296 -14.23 -14.41 32.83
N ARG A 297 -14.73 -14.34 31.60
CA ARG A 297 -15.20 -13.09 31.02
C ARG A 297 -16.58 -12.86 31.60
N GLY A 298 -16.63 -11.97 32.59
CA GLY A 298 -17.90 -11.43 33.09
C GLY A 298 -18.71 -10.86 31.92
N VAL A 299 -20.00 -11.18 31.99
CA VAL A 299 -21.10 -10.59 31.21
C VAL A 299 -21.26 -9.13 31.63
#